data_AF-A0A535RLK9-F1
#
_entry.id   AF-A0A535RLK9-F1
#
_cell.length_a   1.000
_cell.length_b   1.000
_cell.length_c   1.000
_cell.angle_alpha   90.00
_cell.angle_beta   90.00
_cell.angle_gamma   90.00
#
_symmetry.space_group_name_H-M   'P 1'
#
loop_
_entity.id
_entity.type
_entity.pdbx_description
1 polymer ?
#
loop_
_entity_poly.entity_id
_entity_poly.type
_entity_poly.pdbx_seq_one_letter_code
_entity_poly.pdbx_strand_id
1 'polypeptide(L)'
;MASRSLQYAKRIESLDEHEEHPGQTLATRNHEVIKRWAEERGAKPAAVPGTEHDGHLGVLRFDFPGYGGQELKHVSWDEWFKTFDARNLTFIYQEHTKDGKESNFFQLDNPDREDG
;
A
#
# COMPACT_ATOMS: atom_id res chain seq x y z
N MET A 1 -14.35 -1.98 16.79
CA MET A 1 -15.07 -2.51 15.62
C MET A 1 -14.10 -2.48 14.46
N ALA A 2 -13.81 -3.60 13.80
CA ALA A 2 -12.88 -3.62 12.68
C ALA A 2 -13.35 -2.67 11.57
N SER A 3 -12.45 -1.84 11.04
CA SER A 3 -12.69 -0.89 9.96
C SER A 3 -13.55 -1.53 8.86
N ARG A 4 -14.71 -0.93 8.54
CA ARG A 4 -15.67 -1.41 7.51
C ARG A 4 -15.03 -1.65 6.13
N SER A 5 -13.84 -1.11 5.91
CA SER A 5 -13.00 -1.27 4.72
C SER A 5 -12.38 -2.67 4.58
N LEU A 6 -12.05 -3.35 5.70
CA LEU A 6 -11.35 -4.64 5.69
C LEU A 6 -12.27 -5.84 5.46
N GLN A 7 -13.57 -5.71 5.75
CA GLN A 7 -14.54 -6.81 5.62
C GLN A 7 -14.91 -7.14 4.15
N TYR A 8 -14.55 -6.28 3.19
CA TYR A 8 -14.80 -6.50 1.75
C TYR A 8 -13.54 -6.67 0.92
N ALA A 9 -12.35 -6.48 1.51
CA ALA A 9 -11.10 -6.64 0.79
C ALA A 9 -10.71 -8.11 0.74
N LYS A 10 -10.47 -8.64 -0.47
CA LYS A 10 -9.94 -10.00 -0.63
C LYS A 10 -8.49 -10.02 -0.15
N ARG A 11 -8.16 -10.91 0.79
CA ARG A 11 -6.77 -11.09 1.20
C ARG A 11 -6.00 -11.81 0.09
N ILE A 12 -4.86 -11.24 -0.28
CA ILE A 12 -3.91 -11.78 -1.25
C ILE A 12 -2.65 -12.15 -0.49
N GLU A 13 -2.31 -13.44 -0.47
CA GLU A 13 -1.14 -13.95 0.23
C GLU A 13 -0.04 -14.37 -0.76
N SER A 14 -0.39 -14.56 -2.04
CA SER A 14 0.53 -14.98 -3.10
C SER A 14 0.40 -14.15 -4.37
N LEU A 15 1.46 -14.14 -5.20
CA LEU A 15 1.48 -13.48 -6.52
C LEU A 15 0.55 -14.11 -7.56
N ASP A 16 0.09 -15.34 -7.34
CA ASP A 16 -0.85 -16.05 -8.22
C ASP A 16 -2.32 -15.63 -7.96
N GLU A 17 -2.56 -14.96 -6.83
CA GLU A 17 -3.88 -14.51 -6.47
C GLU A 17 -4.12 -13.08 -6.95
N HIS A 18 -5.18 -12.89 -7.74
CA HIS A 18 -5.58 -11.61 -8.30
C HIS A 18 -7.04 -11.26 -7.98
N GLU A 19 -7.47 -10.07 -8.37
CA GLU A 19 -8.88 -9.69 -8.33
C GLU A 19 -9.75 -10.67 -9.13
N GLU A 20 -10.90 -11.02 -8.57
CA GLU A 20 -11.91 -11.85 -9.22
C GLU A 20 -12.78 -11.02 -10.18
N HIS A 21 -12.88 -9.71 -9.95
CA HIS A 21 -13.64 -8.79 -10.78
C HIS A 21 -13.08 -7.37 -10.71
N PRO A 22 -13.17 -6.60 -11.82
CA PRO A 22 -12.65 -5.23 -11.87
C PRO A 22 -13.28 -4.35 -10.78
N GLY A 23 -12.43 -3.61 -10.07
CA GLY A 23 -12.85 -2.75 -8.97
C GLY A 23 -12.90 -3.45 -7.61
N GLN A 24 -12.49 -4.72 -7.53
CA GLN A 24 -12.37 -5.41 -6.25
C GLN A 24 -11.21 -4.80 -5.44
N THR A 25 -11.47 -4.54 -4.16
CA THR A 25 -10.42 -4.12 -3.23
C THR A 25 -9.66 -5.36 -2.77
N LEU A 26 -8.34 -5.29 -2.83
CA LEU A 26 -7.42 -6.34 -2.40
C LEU A 26 -6.64 -5.88 -1.17
N ALA A 27 -6.24 -6.81 -0.33
CA ALA A 27 -5.42 -6.54 0.84
C ALA A 27 -4.30 -7.56 0.93
N THR A 28 -3.06 -7.11 0.99
CA THR A 28 -1.89 -8.00 1.13
C THR A 28 -0.95 -7.48 2.20
N ARG A 29 -0.17 -8.41 2.75
CA ARG A 29 1.00 -8.13 3.57
C ARG A 29 2.26 -8.76 2.98
N ASN A 30 2.14 -9.38 1.81
CA ASN A 30 3.25 -10.02 1.15
C ASN A 30 4.08 -8.96 0.40
N HIS A 31 5.35 -8.85 0.77
CA HIS A 31 6.28 -7.88 0.19
C HIS A 31 6.45 -8.06 -1.32
N GLU A 32 6.42 -9.29 -1.82
CA GLU A 32 6.58 -9.56 -3.25
C GLU A 32 5.39 -9.03 -4.05
N VAL A 33 4.18 -9.20 -3.53
CA VAL A 33 2.94 -8.68 -4.15
C VAL A 33 2.98 -7.16 -4.22
N ILE A 34 3.35 -6.50 -3.12
CA ILE A 34 3.45 -5.03 -3.05
C ILE A 34 4.51 -4.52 -4.03
N LYS A 35 5.66 -5.18 -4.05
CA LYS A 35 6.77 -4.81 -4.94
C LYS A 35 6.37 -4.95 -6.40
N ARG A 36 5.78 -6.08 -6.77
CA ARG A 36 5.30 -6.33 -8.14
C ARG A 36 4.27 -5.29 -8.57
N TRP A 37 3.27 -5.03 -7.73
CA TRP A 37 2.22 -4.05 -8.01
C TRP A 37 2.77 -2.65 -8.26
N ALA A 38 3.76 -2.23 -7.45
CA ALA A 38 4.43 -0.94 -7.60
C ALA A 38 5.28 -0.88 -8.88
N GLU A 39 6.10 -1.91 -9.13
CA GLU A 39 6.98 -1.97 -10.30
C GLU A 39 6.20 -1.94 -11.63
N GLU A 40 5.06 -2.63 -11.71
CA GLU A 40 4.20 -2.62 -12.91
C GLU A 40 3.65 -1.23 -13.24
N ARG A 41 3.44 -0.39 -12.21
CA ARG A 41 2.99 1.00 -12.33
C ARG A 41 4.14 2.00 -12.38
N GLY A 42 5.40 1.52 -12.38
CA GLY A 42 6.60 2.34 -12.29
C GLY A 42 6.77 3.08 -10.95
N ALA A 43 6.01 2.70 -9.92
CA ALA A 43 5.97 3.35 -8.63
C ALA A 43 7.18 2.97 -7.77
N LYS A 44 7.73 3.94 -7.04
CA LYS A 44 8.92 3.76 -6.19
C LYS A 44 8.59 3.95 -4.71
N PRO A 45 9.16 3.12 -3.80
CA PRO A 45 8.93 3.26 -2.37
C PRO A 45 9.40 4.64 -1.88
N ALA A 46 8.51 5.34 -1.19
CA ALA A 46 8.78 6.66 -0.68
C ALA A 46 8.10 6.88 0.69
N ALA A 47 8.48 7.94 1.38
CA ALA A 47 7.85 8.36 2.62
C ALA A 47 7.58 9.86 2.59
N VAL A 48 6.53 10.30 3.29
CA VAL A 48 6.24 11.73 3.45
C VAL A 48 7.19 12.30 4.51
N PRO A 49 8.11 13.21 4.14
CA PRO A 49 9.03 13.85 5.08
C PRO A 49 8.25 14.64 6.13
N GLY A 50 8.75 14.67 7.37
CA GLY A 50 8.13 15.44 8.45
C GLY A 50 6.90 14.78 9.09
N THR A 51 6.49 13.60 8.61
CA THR A 51 5.52 12.74 9.32
C THR A 51 6.20 11.62 10.12
N GLU A 52 7.53 11.60 10.11
CA GLU A 52 8.37 10.67 10.85
C GLU A 52 8.10 10.80 12.37
N HIS A 53 7.96 9.67 13.05
CA HIS A 53 7.65 9.62 14.47
C HIS A 53 8.44 8.49 15.13
N ASP A 54 9.01 8.76 16.30
CA ASP A 54 9.81 7.81 17.07
C ASP A 54 11.01 7.22 16.29
N GLY A 55 11.62 7.99 15.40
CA GLY A 55 12.76 7.54 14.58
C GLY A 55 12.39 6.57 13.43
N HIS A 56 11.10 6.38 13.16
CA HIS A 56 10.59 5.57 12.06
C HIS A 56 10.00 6.43 10.94
N LEU A 57 10.01 5.91 9.70
CA LEU A 57 9.36 6.56 8.56
C LEU A 57 7.90 6.87 8.91
N GLY A 58 7.44 8.05 8.54
CA GLY A 58 6.09 8.50 8.86
C GLY A 58 5.02 7.80 8.03
N VAL A 59 4.34 8.56 7.18
CA VAL A 59 3.40 8.03 6.20
C VAL A 59 4.18 7.44 5.03
N LEU A 60 4.12 6.11 4.93
CA LEU A 60 4.66 5.38 3.78
C LEU A 60 3.79 5.63 2.55
N ARG A 61 4.43 5.92 1.42
CA ARG A 61 3.80 6.22 0.13
C ARG A 61 4.57 5.55 -1.02
N PHE A 62 4.01 5.65 -2.21
CA PHE A 62 4.68 5.34 -3.46
C PHE A 62 4.74 6.60 -4.31
N ASP A 63 5.90 6.86 -4.88
CA ASP A 63 6.13 7.92 -5.85
C ASP A 63 5.86 7.37 -7.26
N PHE A 64 4.90 7.96 -7.96
CA PHE A 64 4.50 7.53 -9.30
C PHE A 64 5.09 8.49 -10.35
N PRO A 65 5.76 7.97 -11.40
CA PRO A 65 6.32 8.80 -12.44
C PRO A 65 5.23 9.61 -13.13
N GLY A 66 5.37 10.93 -13.19
CA GLY A 66 4.40 11.84 -13.81
C GLY A 66 3.33 12.39 -12.87
N TYR A 67 3.20 11.88 -11.64
CA TYR A 67 2.38 12.47 -10.58
C TYR A 67 3.25 13.31 -9.63
N GLY A 68 3.76 14.43 -10.14
CA GLY A 68 4.59 15.36 -9.37
C GLY A 68 3.74 16.34 -8.57
N GLY A 69 3.58 16.08 -7.27
CA GLY A 69 2.86 17.01 -6.40
C GLY A 69 3.17 16.90 -4.90
N GLN A 70 3.82 15.82 -4.46
CA GLN A 70 4.24 15.66 -3.08
C GLN A 70 5.77 15.55 -3.05
N GLU A 71 6.41 16.31 -2.16
CA GLU A 71 7.83 16.14 -1.82
C GLU A 71 7.98 14.80 -1.09
N LEU A 72 8.00 13.70 -1.82
CA LEU A 72 8.19 12.37 -1.27
C LEU A 72 9.68 12.09 -1.17
N LYS A 73 10.12 11.60 0.00
CA LYS A 73 11.48 11.14 0.19
C LYS A 73 11.58 9.70 -0.31
N HIS A 74 12.31 9.47 -1.41
CA HIS A 74 12.59 8.12 -1.88
C HIS A 74 13.39 7.37 -0.82
N VAL A 75 12.95 6.16 -0.49
CA VAL A 75 13.58 5.27 0.48
C VAL A 75 13.86 3.92 -0.15
N SER A 76 14.68 3.10 0.48
CA SER A 76 14.88 1.72 0.01
C SER A 76 13.67 0.85 0.33
N TRP A 77 13.43 -0.18 -0.48
CA TRP A 77 12.42 -1.21 -0.19
C TRP A 77 12.59 -1.80 1.21
N ASP A 78 13.83 -2.05 1.63
CA ASP A 78 14.15 -2.53 2.98
C ASP A 78 13.60 -1.61 4.08
N GLU A 79 13.89 -0.30 4.02
CA GLU A 79 13.42 0.67 5.02
C GLU A 79 11.89 0.81 5.03
N TRP A 80 11.29 0.78 3.84
CA TRP A 80 9.85 0.84 3.65
C TRP A 80 9.18 -0.37 4.29
N PHE A 81 9.63 -1.59 3.95
CA PHE A 81 9.10 -2.83 4.50
C PHE A 81 9.37 -2.98 5.99
N LYS A 82 10.54 -2.54 6.46
CA LYS A 82 10.86 -2.53 7.90
C LYS A 82 9.84 -1.72 8.69
N THR A 83 9.45 -0.55 8.21
CA THR A 83 8.40 0.25 8.86
C THR A 83 7.02 -0.39 8.72
N PHE A 84 6.72 -0.96 7.55
CA PHE A 84 5.46 -1.64 7.26
C PHE A 84 5.23 -2.84 8.21
N ASP A 85 6.23 -3.71 8.36
CA ASP A 85 6.21 -4.85 9.29
C ASP A 85 6.20 -4.41 10.75
N ALA A 86 7.07 -3.46 11.12
CA ALA A 86 7.15 -2.98 12.50
C ALA A 86 5.80 -2.43 13.00
N ARG A 87 5.01 -1.84 12.09
CA ARG A 87 3.66 -1.32 12.37
C ARG A 87 2.54 -2.28 12.01
N ASN A 88 2.87 -3.51 11.62
CA ASN A 88 1.90 -4.56 11.28
C ASN A 88 0.86 -4.10 10.23
N LEU A 89 1.26 -3.23 9.31
CA LEU A 89 0.37 -2.60 8.34
C LEU A 89 -0.13 -3.62 7.32
N THR A 90 -1.27 -3.28 6.72
CA THR A 90 -1.88 -4.02 5.60
C THR A 90 -1.94 -3.12 4.38
N PHE A 91 -1.40 -3.60 3.27
CA PHE A 91 -1.43 -2.90 1.99
C PHE A 91 -2.76 -3.21 1.31
N ILE A 92 -3.66 -2.24 1.33
CA ILE A 92 -4.95 -2.30 0.65
C ILE A 92 -4.79 -1.60 -0.69
N TYR A 93 -5.11 -2.28 -1.78
CA TYR A 93 -4.94 -1.76 -3.12
C TYR A 93 -6.06 -2.21 -4.04
N GLN A 94 -6.11 -1.59 -5.21
CA GLN A 94 -7.01 -1.98 -6.29
C GLN A 94 -6.18 -2.15 -7.55
N GLU A 95 -6.35 -3.29 -8.23
CA GLU A 95 -5.64 -3.56 -9.50
C GLU A 95 -6.28 -2.76 -10.63
N HIS A 96 -7.58 -2.96 -10.85
CA HIS A 96 -8.37 -2.22 -11.84
C HIS A 96 -9.53 -1.47 -11.21
N THR A 97 -9.90 -0.35 -11.80
CA THR A 97 -11.15 0.38 -11.52
C THR A 97 -12.36 -0.42 -12.02
N LYS A 98 -13.58 -0.01 -11.63
CA LYS A 98 -14.82 -0.62 -12.14
C LYS A 98 -14.98 -0.58 -13.66
N ASP A 99 -14.26 0.33 -14.31
CA ASP A 99 -14.23 0.49 -15.77
C ASP A 99 -13.21 -0.46 -16.45
N GLY A 100 -12.48 -1.26 -15.68
CA GLY A 100 -11.43 -2.16 -16.17
C GLY A 100 -10.09 -1.47 -16.46
N LYS A 101 -9.93 -0.19 -16.10
CA LYS A 101 -8.66 0.55 -16.24
C LYS A 101 -7.76 0.33 -15.03
N GLU A 102 -6.45 0.32 -15.24
CA GLU A 102 -5.46 0.25 -14.16
C GLU A 102 -5.71 1.32 -13.10
N SER A 103 -5.72 0.90 -11.83
CA SER A 103 -5.90 1.76 -10.68
C SER A 103 -4.56 1.97 -9.96
N ASN A 104 -4.28 3.22 -9.61
CA ASN A 104 -3.15 3.61 -8.75
C ASN A 104 -3.58 3.80 -7.29
N PHE A 105 -4.79 3.34 -6.95
CA PHE A 105 -5.33 3.46 -5.61
C PHE A 105 -4.65 2.45 -4.67
N PHE A 106 -4.04 2.98 -3.61
CA PHE A 106 -3.57 2.19 -2.48
C PHE A 106 -3.80 2.94 -1.18
N GLN A 107 -3.93 2.17 -0.10
CA GLN A 107 -4.07 2.63 1.27
C GLN A 107 -3.31 1.67 2.18
N LEU A 108 -2.64 2.23 3.17
CA LEU A 108 -2.04 1.45 4.25
C LEU A 108 -2.97 1.55 5.45
N ASP A 109 -3.50 0.41 5.88
CA ASP A 109 -4.37 0.32 7.04
C ASP A 109 -3.65 -0.43 8.16
N ASN A 110 -3.86 -0.02 9.40
CA ASN A 110 -3.37 -0.77 10.55
C ASN A 110 -4.57 -1.48 11.20
N PRO A 111 -4.67 -2.82 11.12
CA PRO A 111 -5.77 -3.56 11.72
C PRO A 111 -5.82 -3.43 13.25
N ASP A 112 -4.68 -3.05 13.87
CA ASP A 112 -4.52 -2.89 15.32
C ASP A 112 -4.73 -1.45 15.79
N ARG A 113 -5.15 -0.53 14.90
CA ARG A 113 -5.47 0.84 15.32
C ARG A 113 -6.76 0.81 16.14
N GLU A 114 -6.63 0.57 17.43
CA GLU A 114 -7.60 0.99 18.42
C GLU A 114 -7.65 2.52 18.36
N ASP A 115 -8.81 3.06 17.97
CA ASP A 115 -9.12 4.48 18.01
C ASP A 115 -9.00 4.92 19.48
N GLY A 116 -7.86 5.53 19.83
CA GLY A 116 -7.58 6.07 21.16
C GLY A 116 -8.16 7.46 21.34
#